data_AF-A0A4Y2HB51-F1
#
_entry.id   AF-A0A4Y2HB51-F1
#
_cell.length_a   1.000
_cell.length_b   1.000
_cell.length_c   1.000
_cell.angle_alpha   90.00
_cell.angle_beta   90.00
_cell.angle_gamma   90.00
#
_symmetry.space_group_name_H-M   'P 1'
#
loop_
_entity.id
_entity.type
_entity.pdbx_description
1 polymer ?
#
loop_
_entity_poly.entity_id
_entity_poly.type
_entity_poly.pdbx_seq_one_letter_code
_entity_poly.pdbx_strand_id
1 'polypeptide(L)'
;MGNDMARYRAPNMVERDHYRGGGLLSWAGIATNGRTDLYVFTGGSATAVRYSDEIQHPLVRPFIAAMGTNAIFMDDNARPHRARLVRSYLESETIP
;
A
#
# COMPACT_ATOMS: atom_id res chain seq x y z
N MET A 1 -38.66 -20.91 7.36
CA MET A 1 -38.22 -20.25 8.61
C MET A 1 -36.93 -20.91 9.06
N GLY A 2 -35.86 -20.13 9.23
CA GLY A 2 -34.55 -20.60 9.69
C GLY A 2 -33.41 -19.80 9.06
N ASN A 3 -33.15 -18.60 9.56
CA ASN A 3 -32.07 -17.72 9.11
C ASN A 3 -30.74 -18.15 9.77
N ASP A 4 -29.80 -18.71 8.99
CA ASP A 4 -28.40 -18.81 9.42
C ASP A 4 -27.70 -17.48 9.16
N MET A 5 -27.90 -16.57 10.11
CA MET A 5 -27.23 -15.28 10.18
C MET A 5 -25.79 -15.52 10.63
N ALA A 6 -24.86 -15.51 9.67
CA ALA A 6 -23.43 -15.48 9.92
C ALA A 6 -23.12 -14.38 10.95
N ARG A 7 -22.73 -14.78 12.17
CA ARG A 7 -22.32 -13.85 13.23
C ARG A 7 -21.02 -13.19 12.80
N TYR A 8 -21.13 -11.98 12.26
CA TYR A 8 -19.99 -11.13 11.96
C TYR A 8 -19.25 -10.83 13.27
N ARG A 9 -18.02 -11.35 13.40
CA ARG A 9 -17.12 -11.04 14.51
C ARG A 9 -16.81 -9.55 14.46
N ALA A 10 -16.98 -8.85 15.57
CA ALA A 10 -16.62 -7.44 15.67
C ALA A 10 -15.16 -7.25 15.25
N PRO A 11 -14.83 -6.26 14.39
CA PRO A 11 -13.46 -5.95 14.04
C PRO A 11 -12.72 -5.49 15.30
N ASN A 12 -11.62 -6.15 15.63
CA ASN A 12 -10.72 -5.81 16.76
C ASN A 12 -9.88 -4.54 16.50
N MET A 13 -10.31 -3.66 15.59
CA MET A 13 -9.59 -2.44 15.25
C MET A 13 -10.10 -1.29 16.12
N VAL A 14 -9.24 -0.78 17.00
CA VAL A 14 -9.48 0.43 17.79
C VAL A 14 -8.64 1.55 17.19
N GLU A 15 -9.29 2.58 16.68
CA GLU A 15 -8.64 3.82 16.26
C GLU A 15 -8.05 4.50 17.50
N ARG A 16 -6.73 4.72 17.52
CA ARG A 16 -6.04 5.49 18.55
C ARG A 16 -5.48 6.75 17.92
N ASP A 17 -5.91 7.90 18.43
CA ASP A 17 -5.47 9.20 17.96
C ASP A 17 -4.00 9.49 18.34
N HIS A 18 -3.38 10.43 17.60
CA HIS A 18 -1.93 10.65 17.51
C HIS A 18 -1.22 10.86 18.87
N TYR A 19 -0.16 10.08 19.12
CA TYR A 19 0.88 10.44 20.09
C TYR A 19 1.64 11.67 19.56
N ARG A 20 1.81 12.72 20.38
CA ARG A 20 2.54 13.98 20.08
C ARG A 20 4.08 13.80 19.86
N GLY A 21 4.54 12.61 19.49
CA GLY A 21 5.93 12.32 19.13
C GLY A 21 6.14 12.37 17.62
N GLY A 22 7.33 12.77 17.16
CA GLY A 22 7.69 12.69 15.75
C GLY A 22 7.57 11.25 15.24
N GLY A 23 6.66 11.01 14.31
CA GLY A 23 6.41 9.68 13.73
C GLY A 23 7.42 9.33 12.64
N LEU A 24 7.82 8.06 12.57
CA LEU A 24 8.55 7.51 11.44
C LEU A 24 7.54 6.96 10.43
N LEU A 25 7.64 7.37 9.17
CA LEU A 25 6.87 6.80 8.08
C LEU A 25 7.78 5.87 7.27
N SER A 26 7.36 4.62 7.11
CA SER A 26 8.12 3.60 6.39
C SER A 26 7.21 2.77 5.49
N TRP A 27 7.77 2.19 4.43
CA TRP A 27 7.08 1.34 3.47
C TRP A 27 7.83 0.03 3.25
N ALA A 28 7.09 -1.09 3.15
CA ALA A 28 7.62 -2.38 2.74
C ALA A 28 6.51 -3.21 2.07
N GLY A 29 6.88 -3.98 1.04
CA GLY A 29 6.02 -4.95 0.36
C GLY A 29 6.39 -6.39 0.72
N ILE A 30 5.39 -7.26 0.85
CA ILE A 30 5.56 -8.70 1.11
C ILE A 30 4.72 -9.48 0.09
N ALA A 31 5.28 -10.59 -0.40
CA ALA A 31 4.60 -11.55 -1.25
C ALA A 31 4.88 -12.99 -0.78
N THR A 32 4.21 -13.97 -1.37
CA THR A 32 4.33 -15.39 -1.00
C THR A 32 5.73 -15.98 -1.15
N ASN A 33 6.53 -15.46 -2.08
CA ASN A 33 7.88 -15.92 -2.42
C ASN A 33 8.95 -14.83 -2.27
N GLY A 34 8.65 -13.68 -1.65
CA GLY A 34 9.60 -12.58 -1.56
C GLY A 34 9.12 -11.38 -0.75
N ARG A 35 10.03 -10.41 -0.55
CA ARG A 35 9.75 -9.12 0.09
C ARG A 35 10.63 -8.03 -0.52
N THR A 36 10.19 -6.78 -0.45
CA THR A 36 11.05 -5.63 -0.75
C THR A 36 11.88 -5.23 0.48
N ASP A 37 12.89 -4.41 0.28
CA ASP A 37 13.55 -3.72 1.38
C ASP A 37 12.61 -2.72 2.06
N LEU A 38 12.88 -2.42 3.33
CA LEU A 38 12.16 -1.42 4.10
C LEU A 38 12.64 -0.03 3.70
N TYR A 39 11.74 0.79 3.17
CA TYR A 39 12.00 2.19 2.87
C TYR A 39 11.53 3.09 4.00
N VAL A 40 12.29 4.12 4.33
CA VAL A 40 11.96 5.08 5.39
C VAL A 40 11.89 6.48 4.78
N PHE A 41 10.72 7.13 4.87
CA PHE A 41 10.52 8.49 4.38
C PHE A 41 11.21 9.48 5.31
N THR A 42 12.25 10.13 4.80
CA THR A 42 12.85 11.28 5.48
C THR A 42 11.83 12.42 5.60
N GLY A 43 11.69 12.99 6.80
CA GLY A 43 10.73 14.07 7.07
C GLY A 43 9.29 13.61 7.34
N GLY A 44 9.03 12.30 7.49
CA GLY A 44 7.79 11.77 8.06
C GLY A 44 6.51 11.95 7.23
N SER A 45 6.63 12.29 5.94
CA SER A 45 5.47 12.50 5.05
C SER A 45 5.66 11.85 3.69
N ALA A 46 4.66 11.08 3.26
CA ALA A 46 4.54 10.56 1.92
C ALA A 46 3.47 11.37 1.17
N THR A 47 3.91 12.20 0.23
CA THR A 47 3.01 12.84 -0.74
C THR A 47 2.81 11.89 -1.91
N ALA A 48 1.76 12.10 -2.73
CA ALA A 48 1.54 11.27 -3.91
C ALA A 48 2.76 11.27 -4.87
N VAL A 49 3.42 12.42 -5.04
CA VAL A 49 4.63 12.53 -5.87
C VAL A 49 5.78 11.71 -5.28
N ARG A 50 6.06 11.87 -3.98
CA ARG A 50 7.11 11.07 -3.30
C ARG A 50 6.80 9.59 -3.34
N TYR A 51 5.54 9.20 -3.18
CA TYR A 51 5.14 7.81 -3.27
C TYR A 51 5.42 7.24 -4.66
N SER A 52 5.07 7.97 -5.73
CA SER A 52 5.37 7.53 -7.09
C SER A 52 6.88 7.46 -7.37
N ASP A 53 7.64 8.48 -6.98
CA ASP A 53 9.07 8.61 -7.31
C ASP A 53 9.98 7.75 -6.41
N GLU A 54 9.67 7.63 -5.12
CA GLU A 54 10.52 6.96 -4.13
C GLU A 54 10.10 5.50 -3.90
N ILE A 55 8.82 5.15 -4.10
CA ILE A 55 8.29 3.79 -3.84
C ILE A 55 7.87 3.07 -5.12
N GLN A 56 6.93 3.63 -5.90
CA GLN A 56 6.32 2.89 -7.00
C GLN A 56 7.32 2.56 -8.11
N HIS A 57 8.03 3.57 -8.62
CA HIS A 57 9.00 3.37 -9.71
C HIS A 57 10.20 2.52 -9.28
N PRO A 58 10.87 2.79 -8.14
CA PRO A 58 12.13 2.12 -7.82
C PRO A 58 11.96 0.77 -7.13
N LEU A 59 10.88 0.58 -6.35
CA LEU A 59 10.71 -0.61 -5.52
C LEU A 59 9.58 -1.52 -6.03
N VAL A 60 8.38 -0.97 -6.26
CA VAL A 60 7.21 -1.78 -6.63
C VAL A 60 7.34 -2.36 -8.04
N ARG A 61 7.70 -1.54 -9.03
CA ARG A 61 7.76 -2.00 -10.43
C ARG A 61 8.74 -3.14 -10.67
N PRO A 62 10.01 -3.07 -10.22
CA PRO A 62 10.94 -4.19 -10.38
C PRO A 62 10.49 -5.43 -9.61
N PHE A 63 9.91 -5.25 -8.42
CA PHE A 63 9.42 -6.35 -7.61
C PHE A 63 8.28 -7.09 -8.32
N ILE A 64 7.26 -6.38 -8.81
CA ILE A 64 6.15 -6.97 -9.56
C ILE A 64 6.65 -7.62 -10.87
N ALA A 65 7.58 -6.97 -11.59
CA ALA A 65 8.17 -7.54 -12.80
C ALA A 65 8.90 -8.87 -12.52
N ALA A 66 9.61 -8.97 -11.39
CA ALA A 66 10.29 -10.20 -10.97
C ALA A 66 9.31 -11.32 -10.54
N MET A 67 8.14 -10.95 -10.03
CA MET A 67 7.09 -11.89 -9.60
C MET A 67 6.34 -12.54 -10.78
N GLY A 68 6.39 -11.92 -11.95
CA GLY A 68 5.79 -12.41 -13.19
C GLY A 68 4.39 -11.84 -13.47
N THR A 69 3.81 -12.25 -14.61
CA THR A 69 2.61 -11.63 -15.21
C THR A 69 1.32 -11.78 -14.42
N ASN A 70 1.30 -12.61 -13.37
CA ASN A 70 0.13 -12.83 -12.52
C ASN A 70 0.24 -12.13 -11.16
N ALA A 71 1.26 -11.28 -10.97
CA ALA A 71 1.46 -10.55 -9.73
C ALA A 71 0.46 -9.39 -9.62
N ILE A 72 -0.25 -9.34 -8.49
CA ILE A 72 -1.21 -8.27 -8.18
C ILE A 72 -0.62 -7.44 -7.05
N PHE A 73 -0.48 -6.14 -7.26
CA PHE A 73 -0.05 -5.21 -6.23
C PHE A 73 -1.26 -4.76 -5.41
N MET A 74 -1.18 -4.90 -4.08
CA MET A 74 -2.21 -4.46 -3.15
C MET A 74 -1.60 -3.46 -2.17
N ASP A 75 -2.29 -2.34 -1.99
CA ASP A 75 -1.86 -1.25 -1.13
C ASP A 75 -3.03 -0.76 -0.26
N ASP A 76 -2.74 -0.01 0.79
CA ASP A 76 -3.80 0.66 1.54
C ASP A 76 -4.39 1.81 0.68
N ASN A 77 -5.71 1.99 0.75
CA ASN A 77 -6.40 3.01 -0.05
C ASN A 77 -6.27 4.41 0.57
N ALA A 78 -5.14 4.73 1.23
CA ALA A 78 -4.97 6.04 1.84
C ALA A 78 -4.99 7.14 0.77
N ARG A 79 -5.39 8.35 1.18
CA ARG A 79 -5.69 9.48 0.27
C ARG A 79 -4.57 9.83 -0.74
N PRO A 80 -3.26 9.68 -0.46
CA PRO A 80 -2.22 9.88 -1.47
C PRO A 80 -2.26 8.87 -2.63
N HIS A 81 -2.69 7.63 -2.37
CA HIS A 81 -2.81 6.54 -3.35
C HIS A 81 -4.00 6.73 -4.30
N ARG A 82 -5.01 7.48 -3.84
CA ARG A 82 -6.17 7.89 -4.65
C ARG A 82 -5.94 9.14 -5.50
N ALA A 83 -4.78 9.79 -5.39
CA ALA A 83 -4.49 10.96 -6.21
C ALA A 83 -4.57 10.56 -7.69
N ARG A 84 -5.28 11.36 -8.48
CA ARG A 84 -5.60 11.06 -9.89
C ARG A 84 -4.39 10.66 -10.73
N LEU A 85 -3.21 11.19 -10.36
CA LEU A 85 -1.90 10.89 -10.93
C LEU A 85 -1.42 9.45 -10.71
N VAL A 86 -1.57 8.92 -9.50
CA VAL A 86 -1.16 7.53 -9.16
C VAL A 86 -2.01 6.53 -9.94
N ARG A 87 -3.31 6.79 -10.08
CA ARG A 87 -4.21 5.93 -10.85
C ARG A 87 -3.92 5.98 -12.35
N SER A 88 -3.72 7.17 -12.92
CA SER A 88 -3.36 7.30 -14.35
C SER A 88 -2.03 6.65 -14.70
N TYR A 89 -1.09 6.62 -13.75
CA TYR A 89 0.20 5.96 -13.90
C TYR A 89 0.06 4.44 -13.93
N LEU A 90 -0.64 3.86 -12.95
CA LEU A 90 -0.94 2.42 -12.89
C LEU A 90 -1.72 1.92 -14.13
N GLU A 91 -2.73 2.69 -14.57
CA GLU A 91 -3.52 2.39 -15.78
C GLU A 91 -2.66 2.41 -17.06
N SER A 92 -1.60 3.23 -17.10
CA SER A 92 -0.70 3.34 -18.27
C SER A 92 0.34 2.22 -18.38
N GLU A 93 0.59 1.50 -17.29
CA GLU A 93 1.66 0.49 -17.20
C GLU A 93 1.19 -0.96 -17.31
N THR A 94 -0.08 -1.19 -17.66
CA THR A 94 -0.65 -2.54 -17.84
C THR A 94 -0.44 -3.45 -16.62
N ILE A 95 -0.42 -2.87 -15.42
CA ILE A 95 -0.50 -3.60 -14.17
C ILE A 95 -1.98 -3.68 -13.81
N PRO A 96 -2.63 -4.87 -13.88
CA PRO A 96 -4.03 -5.02 -13.49
C PRO A 96 -4.25 -4.78 -11.99
#